data_AF-B0LU70-F1
#
_entry.id   AF-B0LU70-F1
#
_cell.length_a   1.000
_cell.length_b   1.000
_cell.length_c   1.000
_cell.angle_alpha   90.00
_cell.angle_beta   90.00
_cell.angle_gamma   90.00
#
_symmetry.space_group_name_H-M   'P 1'
#
loop_
_entity.id
_entity.type
_entity.pdbx_description
1 polymer ?
#
loop_
_entity_poly.entity_id
_entity_poly.type
_entity_poly.pdbx_seq_one_letter_code
_entity_poly.pdbx_strand_id
1 'polypeptide(L)' 'MSPDCGHRYERPGEYPVIVTAHWNIEWTATGGDGGTLTETRTTELVADLREAQVLNTR' A
#
# COMPACT_ATOMS: atom_id res chain seq x y z
N MET A 1 -7.49 8.22 1.92
CA MET A 1 -8.05 6.90 2.28
C MET A 1 -6.88 5.94 2.44
N SER A 2 -6.56 5.52 3.67
CA SER A 2 -5.71 4.35 3.85
C SER A 2 -6.52 3.12 3.46
N PRO A 3 -5.95 2.11 2.79
CA PRO A 3 -6.67 0.86 2.53
C PRO A 3 -7.03 0.23 3.87
N ASP A 4 -8.16 -0.47 3.92
CA ASP A 4 -8.61 -1.23 5.08
C ASP A 4 -7.63 -2.38 5.33
N CYS A 5 -6.47 -2.08 5.93
CA CYS A 5 -5.57 -3.08 6.43
C CYS A 5 -6.22 -3.63 7.70
N GLY A 6 -7.15 -4.57 7.53
CA GLY A 6 -7.94 -5.17 8.60
C GLY A 6 -7.13 -5.99 9.61
N HIS A 7 -5.80 -5.98 9.50
CA HIS A 7 -4.89 -6.60 10.44
C HIS A 7 -4.41 -5.57 11.45
N ARG A 8 -4.79 -5.75 12.71
CA ARG A 8 -4.29 -4.96 13.83
C ARG A 8 -3.18 -5.72 14.53
N TYR A 9 -1.98 -5.15 14.53
CA TYR A 9 -0.86 -5.67 15.30
C TYR A 9 -1.04 -5.31 16.78
N GLU A 10 -0.84 -6.29 17.66
CA GLU A 10 -1.04 -6.13 19.12
C GLU A 10 0.12 -5.41 19.80
N ARG A 11 1.32 -5.44 19.19
CA ARG A 11 2.55 -4.87 19.76
C ARG A 11 3.35 -4.13 18.69
N PRO A 12 4.07 -3.07 19.04
CA PRO A 12 5.08 -2.47 18.16
C PRO A 12 6.20 -3.47 17.81
N GLY A 13 6.83 -3.28 16.65
CA GLY A 13 7.95 -4.12 16.23
C GLY A 13 8.20 -4.12 14.73
N GLU A 14 9.22 -4.88 14.33
CA GLU A 14 9.56 -5.12 12.94
C GLU A 14 8.80 -6.34 12.41
N TYR A 15 8.09 -6.17 11.30
CA TYR A 15 7.30 -7.23 10.71
C TYR A 15 7.67 -7.42 9.24
N PRO A 16 8.12 -8.62 8.82
CA PRO A 16 8.25 -8.93 7.41
C PRO A 16 6.84 -8.96 6.79
N VAL A 17 6.64 -8.16 5.76
CA VAL A 17 5.36 -8.07 5.03
C VAL A 17 5.60 -8.21 3.54
N ILE A 18 4.59 -8.77 2.88
CA ILE A 18 4.51 -8.83 1.42
C ILE A 18 3.44 -7.84 1.01
N VAL A 19 3.82 -6.84 0.22
CA VAL A 19 2.91 -5.83 -0.31
C VAL A 19 2.65 -6.12 -1.77
N THR A 20 1.38 -6.25 -2.13
CA THR A 20 0.93 -6.40 -3.52
C THR A 20 0.24 -5.13 -3.98
N ALA A 21 0.74 -4.52 -5.04
CA ALA A 21 0.13 -3.37 -5.70
C ALA A 21 -0.44 -3.77 -7.06
N HIS A 22 -1.67 -3.34 -7.35
CA HIS A 22 -2.33 -3.55 -8.63
C HIS A 22 -2.52 -2.20 -9.32
N TRP A 23 -2.16 -2.14 -10.60
CA TRP A 23 -2.24 -0.95 -11.44
C TRP A 23 -3.12 -1.25 -12.64
N ASN A 24 -4.04 -0.33 -12.93
CA ASN A 24 -4.73 -0.26 -14.20
C ASN A 24 -4.24 1.02 -14.89
N ILE A 25 -3.56 0.86 -16.02
CA ILE A 25 -2.88 1.93 -16.74
C ILE A 25 -3.63 2.15 -18.04
N GLU A 26 -4.22 3.33 -18.19
CA GLU A 26 -4.75 3.81 -19.46
C GLU A 26 -3.72 4.76 -20.10
N TRP A 27 -3.43 4.57 -21.38
CA TRP A 27 -2.45 5.38 -22.08
C TRP A 27 -2.88 5.71 -23.51
N THR A 28 -2.35 6.82 -24.02
CA THR A 28 -2.55 7.27 -25.40
C THR A 28 -1.23 7.82 -25.95
N ALA A 29 -0.88 7.41 -27.16
CA ALA A 29 0.22 7.97 -27.94
C ALA A 29 -0.22 9.26 -28.64
N THR A 30 0.75 10.13 -28.91
CA THR A 30 0.53 11.33 -29.74
C THR A 30 0.06 11.02 -31.17
N GLY A 31 0.29 9.79 -31.66
CA GLY A 31 -0.21 9.30 -32.95
C GLY A 31 -1.66 8.82 -32.96
N GLY A 32 -2.35 8.83 -31.81
CA GLY A 32 -3.75 8.42 -31.69
C GLY A 32 -3.95 6.95 -31.25
N ASP A 33 -2.90 6.14 -31.23
CA ASP A 33 -2.95 4.82 -30.62
C ASP A 33 -3.14 4.92 -29.11
N GLY A 34 -3.76 3.91 -28.51
CA GLY A 34 -3.94 3.87 -27.07
C GLY A 34 -4.40 2.51 -26.61
N GLY A 35 -4.52 2.36 -25.29
CA GLY A 35 -5.02 1.13 -24.71
C GLY A 35 -4.91 1.09 -23.19
N THR A 36 -5.19 -0.10 -22.68
CA THR A 36 -5.13 -0.40 -21.26
C THR A 36 -4.10 -1.48 -20.98
N LEU A 37 -3.34 -1.32 -19.90
CA LEU A 37 -2.40 -2.31 -19.39
C LEU A 37 -2.68 -2.51 -17.90
N THR A 38 -2.84 -3.76 -17.49
CA THR A 38 -2.90 -4.12 -16.07
C THR A 38 -1.53 -4.63 -15.63
N GLU A 39 -1.03 -4.12 -14.52
CA GLU A 39 0.23 -4.54 -13.92
C GLU A 39 0.01 -4.90 -12.45
N THR A 40 0.67 -5.96 -11.98
CA THR A 40 0.72 -6.33 -10.57
C THR A 40 2.16 -6.44 -10.13
N ARG A 41 2.51 -5.80 -9.01
CA ARG A 41 3.85 -5.84 -8.43
C ARG A 41 3.78 -6.29 -6.99
N THR A 42 4.71 -7.15 -6.62
CA THR A 42 4.88 -7.65 -5.25
C THR A 42 6.22 -7.19 -4.72
N THR A 43 6.27 -6.75 -3.47
CA THR A 43 7.50 -6.33 -2.81
C THR A 43 7.53 -6.87 -1.39
N GLU A 44 8.66 -7.47 -1.04
CA GLU A 44 8.96 -7.90 0.32
C GLU A 44 9.70 -6.77 1.04
N LEU A 45 9.25 -6.40 2.23
CA LEU A 45 9.88 -5.38 3.06
C LEU A 45 9.66 -5.67 4.54
N VAL A 46 10.49 -5.05 5.38
CA VAL A 46 10.29 -5.03 6.83
C VAL A 46 9.59 -3.72 7.20
N ALA A 47 8.39 -3.84 7.79
CA ALA A 47 7.62 -2.70 8.27
C ALA A 47 7.95 -2.45 9.75
N ASP A 48 8.37 -1.23 10.09
CA ASP A 48 8.50 -0.76 11.48
C ASP A 48 7.15 -0.23 11.97
N LEU A 49 6.47 -1.00 12.83
CA LEU A 49 5.18 -0.63 13.40
C LEU A 49 5.35 0.00 14.77
N ARG A 50 4.76 1.19 14.92
CA ARG A 50 4.78 1.99 16.14
C ARG A 50 3.37 2.28 16.63
N GLU A 51 3.22 2.35 17.94
CA GLU A 51 1.96 2.74 18.56
C GLU A 51 1.89 4.27 18.66
N ALA A 52 0.85 4.85 18.07
CA ALA A 52 0.55 6.26 18.25
C ALA A 52 -0.11 6.47 19.62
N GLN A 53 0.62 7.07 20.56
CA GLN A 53 0.09 7.46 21.87
C GLN A 53 -0.60 8.82 21.75
N VAL A 54 -1.81 8.94 22.30
CA VAL A 54 -2.54 10.21 22.36
C VAL A 54 -2.78 10.60 23.82
N LEU A 55 -2.42 11.83 24.17
CA LEU A 55 -2.70 12.38 25.48
C LEU A 55 -4.19 12.70 25.61
N ASN A 56 -4.86 12.04 26.55
CA ASN A 56 -6.23 12.37 26.90
C ASN A 56 -6.24 13.66 27.75
N THR A 57 -6.70 14.76 27.16
CA THR A 57 -6.90 16.04 27.86
C THR A 57 -8.37 16.16 28.20
N ARG A 58 -8.73 15.79 29.43
CA ARG A 58 -10.06 15.98 29.98
C ARG A 58 -10.00 16.97 31.13
#